data_AF-A0A5B1QSN2-F1
#
_entry.id   AF-A0A5B1QSN2-F1
#
_cell.length_a   1.000
_cell.length_b   1.000
_cell.length_c   1.000
_cell.angle_alpha   90.00
_cell.angle_beta   90.00
_cell.angle_gamma   90.00
#
_symmetry.space_group_name_H-M   'P 1'
#
loop_
_entity.id
_entity.type
_entity.pdbx_description
1 polymer ?
#
loop_
_entity_poly.entity_id
_entity_poly.type
_entity_poly.pdbx_seq_one_letter_code
_entity_poly.pdbx_strand_id
1 'polypeptide(L)'
;MPGALSTPYSPQTPVQFGNTSFSTDFKPDITELDFAIASQAAIQTKLNRRLGPEYVSQRPAPGGGPKLTYVEGWKIIGLANEVFGYNGWSSSIVSITTDFIDCDPETRRHCVGVTAVVKITLKDGGAFHDDVGYGTADNVKSKGAALDKAKKEAVTDGVKRALRNFGNLLGLCLYEKAFAQEIAKIKVPPVRDTPLYTML
;
A
#
# COMPACT_ATOMS: atom_id res chain seq x y z
N MET A 1 -13.91 23.87 -85.77
CA MET A 1 -14.91 24.96 -85.80
C MET A 1 -15.83 24.78 -84.60
N PRO A 2 -16.27 25.86 -83.93
CA PRO A 2 -15.77 26.25 -82.60
C PRO A 2 -16.78 26.08 -81.44
N GLY A 3 -16.32 26.25 -80.20
CA GLY A 3 -17.18 26.41 -79.03
C GLY A 3 -16.42 26.39 -77.70
N ALA A 4 -15.47 27.31 -77.49
CA ALA A 4 -14.79 27.50 -76.22
C ALA A 4 -15.73 28.20 -75.21
N LEU A 5 -15.97 27.56 -74.06
CA LEU A 5 -16.59 28.17 -72.89
C LEU A 5 -15.49 28.49 -71.87
N SER A 6 -15.16 29.77 -71.75
CA SER A 6 -14.29 30.30 -70.72
C SER A 6 -15.06 30.46 -69.40
N THR A 7 -14.63 29.79 -68.34
CA THR A 7 -14.97 30.18 -66.96
C THR A 7 -13.81 30.98 -66.37
N PRO A 8 -14.08 32.07 -65.63
CA PRO A 8 -13.04 32.92 -65.09
C PRO A 8 -12.33 32.26 -63.90
N TYR A 9 -11.00 32.27 -63.94
CA TYR A 9 -10.14 31.90 -62.81
C TYR A 9 -10.21 33.00 -61.75
N SER A 10 -10.88 32.73 -60.63
CA SER A 10 -10.83 33.59 -59.45
C SER A 10 -9.46 33.44 -58.79
N PRO A 11 -8.69 34.51 -58.53
CA PRO A 11 -7.45 34.41 -57.78
C PRO A 11 -7.79 33.99 -56.34
N GLN A 12 -7.28 32.82 -55.91
CA GLN A 12 -7.36 32.41 -54.52
C GLN A 12 -6.46 33.34 -53.70
N THR A 13 -7.04 34.00 -52.70
CA THR A 13 -6.29 34.70 -51.66
C THR A 13 -5.40 33.70 -50.93
N PRO A 14 -4.12 34.03 -50.63
CA PRO A 14 -3.29 33.16 -49.80
C PRO A 14 -3.96 33.02 -48.44
N VAL A 15 -4.23 31.79 -48.02
CA VAL A 15 -4.63 31.50 -46.64
C VAL A 15 -3.43 31.91 -45.77
N GLN A 16 -3.54 33.02 -45.04
CA GLN A 16 -2.56 33.34 -44.02
C GLN A 16 -2.66 32.27 -42.93
N PHE A 17 -1.62 31.44 -42.84
CA PHE A 17 -1.37 30.67 -41.63
C PHE A 17 -1.16 31.69 -40.51
N GLY A 18 -2.19 31.92 -39.71
CA GLY A 18 -2.06 32.67 -38.47
C GLY A 18 -1.00 31.97 -37.64
N ASN A 19 0.06 32.72 -37.28
CA ASN A 19 1.00 32.30 -36.26
C ASN A 19 0.21 32.10 -34.96
N THR A 20 -0.29 30.88 -34.73
CA THR A 20 -0.62 30.44 -33.38
C THR A 20 0.69 30.33 -32.65
N SER A 21 1.05 31.40 -31.95
CA SER A 21 2.12 31.42 -30.97
C SER A 21 1.90 30.25 -30.03
N PHE A 22 2.67 29.18 -30.22
CA PHE A 22 2.73 28.10 -29.24
C PHE A 22 3.43 28.73 -28.03
N SER A 23 2.66 29.08 -27.01
CA SER A 23 3.20 29.72 -25.80
C SER A 23 4.08 28.71 -25.08
N THR A 24 5.40 28.78 -25.31
CA THR A 24 6.41 27.98 -24.61
C THR A 24 6.80 28.63 -23.28
N ASP A 25 5.81 29.06 -22.50
CA ASP A 25 6.03 29.59 -21.15
C ASP A 25 5.46 28.62 -20.10
N PHE A 26 5.78 27.34 -20.22
CA PHE A 26 5.69 26.42 -19.08
C PHE A 26 6.98 26.55 -18.29
N LYS A 27 7.12 27.67 -17.56
CA LYS A 27 8.20 27.81 -16.59
C LYS A 27 7.81 26.90 -15.42
N PRO A 28 8.53 25.78 -15.15
CA PRO A 28 8.21 24.96 -14.00
C PRO A 28 8.31 25.85 -12.75
N ASP A 29 7.27 25.84 -11.91
CA ASP A 29 7.33 26.56 -10.65
C ASP A 29 8.40 25.89 -9.78
N ILE A 30 9.59 26.49 -9.78
CA ILE A 30 10.75 26.02 -9.03
C ILE A 30 10.43 25.89 -7.54
N THR A 31 9.45 26.66 -7.03
CA THR A 31 9.01 26.65 -5.63
C THR A 31 8.24 25.37 -5.29
N GLU A 32 7.36 24.92 -6.18
CA GLU A 32 6.63 23.65 -6.02
C GLU A 32 7.61 22.46 -6.08
N LEU A 33 8.61 22.54 -6.95
CA LEU A 33 9.64 21.51 -7.08
C LEU A 33 10.51 21.41 -5.82
N ASP A 34 10.96 22.55 -5.27
CA ASP A 34 11.75 22.58 -4.04
C ASP A 34 10.96 22.06 -2.83
N PHE A 35 9.67 22.40 -2.73
CA PHE A 35 8.79 21.87 -1.69
C PHE A 35 8.59 20.36 -1.81
N ALA A 36 8.42 19.84 -3.04
CA ALA A 36 8.31 18.42 -3.29
C ALA A 36 9.59 17.67 -2.88
N ILE A 37 10.77 18.20 -3.20
CA ILE A 37 12.07 17.62 -2.82
C ILE A 37 12.23 17.61 -1.29
N ALA A 38 11.94 18.73 -0.63
CA ALA A 38 12.01 18.82 0.84
C ALA A 38 11.05 17.84 1.52
N SER A 39 9.84 17.68 0.98
CA SER A 39 8.85 16.70 1.44
C SER A 39 9.33 15.26 1.27
N GLN A 40 9.90 14.92 0.11
CA GLN A 40 10.49 13.59 -0.14
C GLN A 40 11.63 13.29 0.82
N ALA A 41 12.53 14.25 1.09
CA ALA A 41 13.62 14.06 2.06
C ALA A 41 13.10 13.82 3.49
N ALA A 42 12.04 14.53 3.89
CA ALA A 42 11.40 14.33 5.19
C ALA A 42 10.75 12.94 5.31
N ILE A 43 10.03 12.50 4.26
CA ILE A 43 9.45 11.14 4.18
C ILE A 43 10.57 10.09 4.24
N GLN A 44 11.64 10.25 3.48
CA GLN A 44 12.78 9.33 3.47
C GLN A 44 13.42 9.21 4.87
N THR A 45 13.56 10.34 5.57
CA THR A 45 14.08 10.37 6.94
C THR A 45 13.19 9.58 7.91
N LYS A 46 11.86 9.68 7.77
CA LYS A 46 10.93 8.86 8.57
C LYS A 46 11.06 7.37 8.23
N LEU A 47 11.06 7.03 6.94
CA LEU A 47 11.11 5.63 6.46
C LEU A 47 12.40 4.90 6.89
N ASN A 48 13.51 5.62 7.04
CA ASN A 48 14.79 5.07 7.49
C ASN A 48 14.79 4.65 8.98
N ARG A 49 13.87 5.17 9.80
CA ARG A 49 13.75 4.80 11.21
C ARG A 49 13.37 3.33 11.34
N ARG A 50 13.80 2.67 12.42
CA ARG A 50 13.38 1.30 12.75
C ARG A 50 12.20 1.33 13.73
N LEU A 51 11.39 0.28 13.72
CA LEU A 51 10.27 0.12 14.64
C LEU A 51 10.73 0.07 16.11
N GLY A 52 10.06 0.83 16.98
CA GLY A 52 10.20 0.68 18.43
C GLY A 52 9.54 -0.61 18.96
N PRO A 53 9.92 -1.10 20.15
CA PRO A 53 9.35 -2.32 20.74
C PRO A 53 7.83 -2.24 20.96
N GLU A 54 7.26 -1.04 21.13
CA GLU A 54 5.83 -0.79 21.27
C GLU A 54 5.01 -1.17 20.01
N TYR A 55 5.66 -1.23 18.85
CA TYR A 55 5.03 -1.65 17.61
C TYR A 55 5.11 -3.15 17.35
N VAL A 56 5.96 -3.85 18.09
CA VAL A 56 6.32 -5.25 17.81
C VAL A 56 5.47 -6.20 18.64
N SER A 57 5.11 -7.34 18.06
CA SER A 57 4.37 -8.42 18.69
C SER A 57 4.98 -9.76 18.32
N GLN A 58 4.73 -10.79 19.15
CA GLN A 58 5.22 -12.14 18.91
C GLN A 58 4.08 -13.15 18.89
N ARG A 59 4.17 -14.12 17.98
CA ARG A 59 3.31 -15.30 17.95
C ARG A 59 4.14 -16.58 17.93
N PRO A 60 3.63 -17.72 18.43
CA PRO A 60 4.28 -19.01 18.23
C PRO A 60 4.48 -19.29 16.73
N ALA A 61 5.62 -19.89 16.35
CA ALA A 61 5.77 -20.39 15.00
C ALA A 61 4.97 -21.70 14.82
N PRO A 62 4.47 -21.98 13.60
CA PRO A 62 4.01 -23.31 13.25
C PRO A 62 5.08 -24.36 13.57
N GLY A 63 4.68 -25.51 14.11
CA GLY A 63 5.60 -26.62 14.41
C GLY A 63 6.52 -26.43 15.62
N GLY A 64 6.25 -25.44 16.49
CA GLY A 64 7.01 -25.26 17.75
C GLY A 64 8.38 -24.60 17.59
N GLY A 65 8.65 -23.99 16.44
CA GLY A 65 9.86 -23.21 16.20
C GLY A 65 9.93 -21.90 17.01
N PRO A 66 11.01 -21.11 16.82
CA PRO A 66 11.16 -19.81 17.46
C PRO A 66 9.96 -18.90 17.18
N LYS A 67 9.54 -18.11 18.17
CA LYS A 67 8.43 -17.16 18.00
C LYS A 67 8.68 -16.24 16.80
N LEU A 68 7.62 -16.00 16.03
CA LEU A 68 7.64 -15.08 14.90
C LEU A 68 7.34 -13.67 15.39
N THR A 69 8.26 -12.75 15.10
CA THR A 69 8.12 -11.33 15.37
C THR A 69 7.37 -10.66 14.21
N TYR A 70 6.31 -9.90 14.53
CA TYR A 70 5.48 -9.23 13.54
C TYR A 70 4.97 -7.89 14.08
N VAL A 71 4.39 -7.09 13.18
CA VAL A 71 3.68 -5.85 13.50
C VAL A 71 2.20 -6.04 13.14
N GLU A 72 1.32 -5.58 14.01
CA GLU A 72 -0.13 -5.67 13.82
C GLU A 72 -0.60 -4.76 12.68
N GLY A 73 -1.66 -5.17 11.97
CA GLY A 73 -2.15 -4.45 10.79
C GLY A 73 -2.53 -3.00 11.09
N TRP A 74 -3.24 -2.76 12.20
CA TRP A 74 -3.68 -1.42 12.60
C TRP A 74 -2.50 -0.47 12.88
N LYS A 75 -1.39 -1.00 13.46
CA LYS A 75 -0.18 -0.21 13.74
C LYS A 75 0.52 0.22 12.46
N ILE A 76 0.63 -0.68 11.48
CA ILE A 76 1.21 -0.36 10.17
C ILE A 76 0.36 0.66 9.42
N ILE A 77 -0.97 0.54 9.48
CA ILE A 77 -1.88 1.54 8.88
C ILE A 77 -1.69 2.91 9.55
N GLY A 78 -1.58 2.94 10.89
CA GLY A 78 -1.28 4.16 11.64
C GLY A 78 0.05 4.80 11.21
N LEU A 79 1.12 4.00 11.13
CA LEU A 79 2.43 4.47 10.67
C LEU A 79 2.40 4.97 9.22
N ALA A 80 1.68 4.30 8.32
CA ALA A 80 1.51 4.77 6.94
C ALA A 80 0.80 6.13 6.89
N ASN A 81 -0.22 6.34 7.72
CA ASN A 81 -0.89 7.64 7.86
C ASN A 81 0.02 8.72 8.44
N GLU A 82 0.92 8.40 9.38
CA GLU A 82 1.90 9.35 9.92
C GLU A 82 3.02 9.71 8.94
N VAL A 83 3.43 8.75 8.11
CA VAL A 83 4.51 8.93 7.13
C VAL A 83 4.00 9.68 5.91
N PHE A 84 2.93 9.21 5.29
CA PHE A 84 2.42 9.73 4.02
C PHE A 84 1.28 10.73 4.18
N GLY A 85 0.59 10.75 5.32
CA GLY A 85 -0.68 11.44 5.50
C GLY A 85 -1.87 10.55 5.10
N TYR A 86 -3.04 10.79 5.69
CA TYR A 86 -4.25 9.98 5.44
C TYR A 86 -4.68 9.94 3.96
N ASN A 87 -4.33 10.97 3.18
CA ASN A 87 -4.59 11.09 1.74
C ASN A 87 -3.31 10.90 0.89
N GLY A 88 -2.20 10.51 1.52
CA GLY A 88 -0.90 10.34 0.88
C GLY A 88 -0.66 8.97 0.26
N TRP A 89 -1.50 8.00 0.61
CA TRP A 89 -1.41 6.63 0.13
C TRP A 89 -2.82 6.03 -0.02
N SER A 90 -2.91 4.96 -0.81
CA SER A 90 -4.11 4.17 -0.98
C SER A 90 -3.75 2.69 -1.06
N SER A 91 -4.74 1.84 -0.81
CA SER A 91 -4.63 0.39 -0.94
C SER A 91 -5.73 -0.12 -1.87
N SER A 92 -5.38 -1.05 -2.75
CA SER A 92 -6.32 -1.72 -3.65
C SER A 92 -6.07 -3.22 -3.66
N ILE A 93 -7.15 -4.00 -3.70
CA ILE A 93 -7.08 -5.45 -3.90
C ILE A 93 -7.01 -5.69 -5.41
N VAL A 94 -5.88 -6.20 -5.88
CA VAL A 94 -5.66 -6.55 -7.29
C VAL A 94 -6.36 -7.87 -7.61
N SER A 95 -6.23 -8.85 -6.73
CA SER A 95 -6.92 -10.13 -6.84
C SER A 95 -7.08 -10.78 -5.47
N ILE A 96 -8.08 -11.65 -5.37
CA ILE A 96 -8.29 -12.52 -4.21
C ILE A 96 -8.74 -13.90 -4.70
N THR A 97 -8.00 -14.93 -4.31
CA THR A 97 -8.21 -16.31 -4.74
C THR A 97 -8.41 -17.18 -3.53
N THR A 98 -9.46 -17.99 -3.52
CA THR A 98 -9.60 -19.07 -2.55
C THR A 98 -8.88 -20.30 -3.08
N ASP A 99 -7.75 -20.63 -2.48
CA ASP A 99 -6.84 -21.66 -2.99
C ASP A 99 -7.36 -23.06 -2.66
N PHE A 100 -7.93 -23.23 -1.47
CA PHE A 100 -8.62 -24.46 -1.08
C PHE A 100 -9.72 -24.20 -0.05
N ILE A 101 -10.71 -25.09 -0.03
CA ILE A 101 -11.69 -25.22 1.04
C ILE A 101 -11.91 -26.70 1.32
N ASP A 102 -11.29 -27.20 2.36
CA ASP A 102 -11.41 -28.59 2.78
C ASP A 102 -12.44 -28.72 3.89
N CYS A 103 -13.13 -29.86 3.91
CA CYS A 103 -14.05 -30.22 4.98
C CYS A 103 -13.71 -31.61 5.46
N ASP A 104 -13.38 -31.72 6.75
CA ASP A 104 -13.18 -33.00 7.40
C ASP A 104 -14.52 -33.76 7.45
N PRO A 105 -14.59 -34.99 6.91
CA PRO A 105 -15.83 -35.76 6.84
C PRO A 105 -16.34 -36.18 8.22
N GLU A 106 -15.45 -36.40 9.19
CA GLU A 106 -15.79 -36.86 10.54
C GLU A 106 -16.14 -35.67 11.45
N THR A 107 -15.27 -34.66 11.50
CA THR A 107 -15.45 -33.52 12.41
C THR A 107 -16.36 -32.44 11.83
N ARG A 108 -16.64 -32.49 10.52
CA ARG A 108 -17.40 -31.48 9.77
C ARG A 108 -16.83 -30.06 9.90
N ARG A 109 -15.52 -29.96 10.19
CA ARG A 109 -14.80 -28.70 10.30
C ARG A 109 -14.08 -28.37 9.01
N HIS A 110 -13.84 -27.08 8.81
CA HIS A 110 -13.29 -26.53 7.59
C HIS A 110 -11.87 -26.01 7.77
N CYS A 111 -11.04 -26.29 6.77
CA CYS A 111 -9.74 -25.67 6.58
C CYS A 111 -9.79 -24.87 5.28
N VAL A 112 -9.38 -23.60 5.33
CA VAL A 112 -9.46 -22.68 4.18
C VAL A 112 -8.14 -21.96 4.00
N GLY A 113 -7.66 -21.86 2.76
CA GLY A 113 -6.54 -21.03 2.34
C GLY A 113 -6.97 -19.99 1.33
N VAL A 114 -6.53 -18.75 1.52
CA VAL A 114 -6.83 -17.63 0.61
C VAL A 114 -5.56 -16.83 0.35
N THR A 115 -5.32 -16.57 -0.93
CA THR A 115 -4.29 -15.65 -1.43
C THR A 115 -4.92 -14.32 -1.83
N ALA A 116 -4.29 -13.20 -1.48
CA ALA A 116 -4.67 -11.88 -1.97
C ALA A 116 -3.46 -11.14 -2.52
N VAL A 117 -3.59 -10.53 -3.71
CA VAL A 117 -2.59 -9.59 -4.23
C VAL A 117 -3.07 -8.18 -3.90
N VAL A 118 -2.26 -7.42 -3.16
CA VAL A 118 -2.60 -6.07 -2.72
C VAL A 118 -1.58 -5.09 -3.27
N LYS A 119 -2.05 -3.97 -3.80
CA LYS A 119 -1.23 -2.85 -4.28
C LYS A 119 -1.41 -1.63 -3.40
N ILE A 120 -0.29 -1.05 -2.99
CA ILE A 120 -0.22 0.24 -2.31
C ILE A 120 0.30 1.28 -3.29
N THR A 121 -0.35 2.44 -3.36
CA THR A 121 -0.02 3.52 -4.29
C THR A 121 0.04 4.85 -3.54
N LEU A 122 1.13 5.61 -3.70
CA LEU A 122 1.28 6.95 -3.14
C LEU A 122 0.51 8.00 -3.97
N LYS A 123 0.19 9.14 -3.37
CA LYS A 123 -0.71 10.18 -3.91
C LYS A 123 -0.37 10.70 -5.31
N ASP A 124 0.91 10.76 -5.67
CA ASP A 124 1.35 11.21 -6.99
C ASP A 124 1.27 10.12 -8.07
N GLY A 125 0.86 8.90 -7.69
CA GLY A 125 0.79 7.74 -8.58
C GLY A 125 2.15 7.25 -9.09
N GLY A 126 3.25 7.92 -8.72
CA GLY A 126 4.59 7.64 -9.23
C GLY A 126 5.22 6.42 -8.57
N ALA A 127 4.94 6.21 -7.28
CA ALA A 127 5.44 5.07 -6.51
C ALA A 127 4.32 4.13 -6.09
N PHE A 128 4.50 2.84 -6.39
CA PHE A 128 3.63 1.77 -5.92
C PHE A 128 4.43 0.50 -5.63
N HIS A 129 3.90 -0.31 -4.72
CA HIS A 129 4.38 -1.66 -4.47
C HIS A 129 3.19 -2.59 -4.31
N ASP A 130 3.28 -3.75 -4.95
CA ASP A 130 2.37 -4.86 -4.79
C ASP A 130 3.06 -6.04 -4.13
N ASP A 131 2.28 -6.80 -3.36
CA ASP A 131 2.77 -8.03 -2.72
C ASP A 131 1.60 -9.00 -2.48
N VAL A 132 1.97 -10.24 -2.20
CA VAL A 132 1.04 -11.35 -1.99
C VAL A 132 0.85 -11.57 -0.49
N GLY A 133 -0.38 -11.42 -0.02
CA GLY A 133 -0.79 -11.82 1.33
C GLY A 133 -1.44 -13.20 1.35
N TYR A 134 -1.30 -13.90 2.48
CA TYR A 134 -1.92 -15.20 2.68
C TYR A 134 -2.69 -15.25 4.00
N GLY A 135 -3.88 -15.85 3.96
CA GLY A 135 -4.72 -16.03 5.12
C GLY A 135 -5.25 -17.45 5.19
N THR A 136 -5.24 -18.01 6.41
CA THR A 136 -5.75 -19.36 6.65
C THR A 136 -6.81 -19.37 7.73
N ALA A 137 -7.68 -20.36 7.70
CA ALA A 137 -8.58 -20.66 8.79
C ALA A 137 -8.64 -22.17 8.96
N ASP A 138 -8.02 -22.66 10.02
CA ASP A 138 -7.90 -24.10 10.29
C ASP A 138 -8.93 -24.54 11.31
N ASN A 139 -9.52 -25.72 11.07
CA ASN A 139 -10.39 -26.39 12.02
C ASN A 139 -11.61 -25.55 12.46
N VAL A 140 -12.25 -24.82 11.53
CA VAL A 140 -13.38 -23.92 11.84
C VAL A 140 -14.72 -24.60 11.57
N LYS A 141 -15.67 -24.53 12.51
CA LYS A 141 -16.98 -25.21 12.36
C LYS A 141 -17.84 -24.70 11.20
N SER A 142 -17.84 -23.40 10.94
CA SER A 142 -18.65 -22.79 9.88
C SER A 142 -17.79 -22.43 8.67
N LYS A 143 -18.19 -22.91 7.48
CA LYS A 143 -17.53 -22.57 6.21
C LYS A 143 -17.48 -21.05 5.99
N GLY A 144 -18.57 -20.35 6.31
CA GLY A 144 -18.65 -18.90 6.18
C GLY A 144 -17.67 -18.17 7.09
N ALA A 145 -17.56 -18.61 8.36
CA ALA A 145 -16.60 -18.04 9.31
C ALA A 145 -15.14 -18.33 8.90
N ALA A 146 -14.87 -19.51 8.35
CA ALA A 146 -13.55 -19.87 7.85
C ALA A 146 -13.13 -18.96 6.68
N LEU A 147 -14.02 -18.76 5.71
CA LEU A 147 -13.81 -17.86 4.57
C LEU A 147 -13.64 -16.40 5.01
N ASP A 148 -14.46 -15.92 5.95
CA ASP A 148 -14.38 -14.55 6.47
C ASP A 148 -13.01 -14.28 7.12
N LYS A 149 -12.56 -15.17 8.00
CA LYS A 149 -11.24 -15.07 8.63
C LYS A 149 -10.12 -15.09 7.59
N ALA A 150 -10.10 -16.10 6.72
CA ALA A 150 -9.01 -16.29 5.76
C ALA A 150 -8.91 -15.11 4.78
N LYS A 151 -10.04 -14.60 4.28
CA LYS A 151 -10.05 -13.43 3.38
C LYS A 151 -9.54 -12.16 4.06
N LYS A 152 -10.02 -11.88 5.29
CA LYS A 152 -9.57 -10.70 6.06
C LYS A 152 -8.07 -10.75 6.37
N GLU A 153 -7.59 -11.92 6.76
CA GLU A 153 -6.17 -12.15 7.04
C GLU A 153 -5.31 -12.00 5.79
N ALA A 154 -5.71 -12.59 4.66
CA ALA A 154 -4.97 -12.49 3.39
C ALA A 154 -4.80 -11.05 2.93
N VAL A 155 -5.88 -10.25 2.95
CA VAL A 155 -5.82 -8.83 2.57
C VAL A 155 -4.95 -8.04 3.53
N THR A 156 -5.11 -8.24 4.85
CA THR A 156 -4.30 -7.53 5.85
C THR A 156 -2.81 -7.87 5.73
N ASP A 157 -2.49 -9.13 5.46
CA ASP A 157 -1.12 -9.56 5.24
C ASP A 157 -0.53 -8.94 3.97
N GLY A 158 -1.30 -8.89 2.87
CA GLY A 158 -0.90 -8.24 1.63
C GLY A 158 -0.58 -6.76 1.83
N VAL A 159 -1.43 -6.03 2.59
CA VAL A 159 -1.19 -4.62 2.95
C VAL A 159 0.14 -4.45 3.69
N LYS A 160 0.38 -5.23 4.76
CA LYS A 160 1.63 -5.13 5.54
C LYS A 160 2.85 -5.41 4.68
N ARG A 161 2.76 -6.42 3.81
CA ARG A 161 3.87 -6.84 2.95
C ARG A 161 4.17 -5.83 1.85
N ALA A 162 3.15 -5.26 1.23
CA ALA A 162 3.35 -4.19 0.25
C ALA A 162 3.93 -2.93 0.91
N LEU A 163 3.45 -2.55 2.09
CA LEU A 163 3.94 -1.37 2.83
C LEU A 163 5.41 -1.52 3.26
N ARG A 164 5.89 -2.73 3.56
CA ARG A 164 7.29 -2.96 3.97
C ARG A 164 8.28 -2.48 2.91
N ASN A 165 7.92 -2.51 1.63
CA ASN A 165 8.83 -2.18 0.53
C ASN A 165 9.21 -0.69 0.51
N PHE A 166 8.45 0.17 1.19
CA PHE A 166 8.78 1.58 1.31
C PHE A 166 9.85 1.89 2.37
N GLY A 167 10.08 1.02 3.37
CA GLY A 167 11.17 1.25 4.33
C GLY A 167 11.08 0.53 5.67
N ASN A 168 12.12 0.74 6.48
CA ASN A 168 12.31 0.13 7.81
C ASN A 168 11.13 0.38 8.74
N LEU A 169 10.65 1.63 8.80
CA LEU A 169 9.57 2.02 9.70
C LEU A 169 8.27 1.28 9.40
N LEU A 170 8.06 0.89 8.13
CA LEU A 170 6.87 0.15 7.69
C LEU A 170 7.06 -1.37 7.72
N GLY A 171 8.05 -1.86 8.48
CA GLY A 171 8.20 -3.27 8.81
C GLY A 171 9.35 -3.99 8.11
N LEU A 172 10.10 -3.34 7.22
CA LEU A 172 11.28 -3.95 6.57
C LEU A 172 12.33 -4.39 7.60
N CYS A 173 12.52 -3.62 8.68
CA CYS A 173 13.53 -3.93 9.70
C CYS A 173 13.28 -5.27 10.41
N LEU A 174 12.05 -5.78 10.43
CA LEU A 174 11.72 -7.08 11.05
C LEU A 174 12.24 -8.29 10.27
N TYR A 175 12.68 -8.09 9.01
CA TYR A 175 13.32 -9.14 8.22
C TYR A 175 14.80 -9.31 8.57
N GLU A 176 15.40 -8.34 9.24
CA GLU A 176 16.74 -8.44 9.81
C GLU A 176 16.67 -9.29 11.09
N LYS A 177 17.11 -10.55 11.00
CA LYS A 177 16.99 -11.54 12.09
C LYS A 177 17.55 -11.05 13.42
N ALA A 178 18.72 -10.41 13.41
CA ALA A 178 19.36 -9.88 14.61
C ALA A 178 18.48 -8.79 15.27
N PHE A 179 18.00 -7.82 14.48
CA PHE A 179 17.10 -6.78 14.98
C PHE A 179 15.81 -7.37 15.56
N ALA A 180 15.15 -8.29 14.83
CA ALA A 180 13.90 -8.91 15.26
C ALA A 180 14.03 -9.71 16.56
N GLN A 181 15.21 -10.28 16.83
CA GLN A 181 15.52 -10.99 18.06
C GLN A 181 15.79 -10.03 19.22
N GLU A 182 16.53 -8.95 19.00
CA GLU A 182 16.87 -7.99 20.05
C GLU A 182 15.66 -7.14 20.46
N ILE A 183 14.91 -6.60 19.49
CA ILE A 183 13.76 -5.73 19.76
C ILE A 183 12.68 -6.45 20.57
N ALA A 184 12.52 -7.77 20.36
CA ALA A 184 11.53 -8.58 21.04
C ALA A 184 11.88 -8.91 22.50
N LYS A 185 13.13 -8.67 22.93
CA LYS A 185 13.54 -8.85 24.34
C LYS A 185 13.19 -7.63 25.20
N ILE A 186 12.94 -6.47 24.57
CA ILE A 186 12.67 -5.23 25.28
C ILE A 186 11.25 -5.24 25.82
N LYS A 187 11.10 -5.08 27.14
CA LYS A 187 9.79 -5.02 27.80
C LYS A 187 9.23 -3.60 27.69
N VAL A 188 8.08 -3.48 27.03
CA VAL A 188 7.33 -2.21 26.97
C VAL A 188 6.45 -2.13 28.22
N PRO A 189 6.51 -1.03 29.00
CA PRO A 189 5.57 -0.80 30.09
C PRO A 189 4.12 -0.80 29.58
N PRO A 190 3.14 -1.26 30.36
CA PRO A 190 1.74 -1.17 29.96
C PRO A 190 1.35 0.30 29.73
N VAL A 191 0.71 0.58 28.60
CA VAL A 191 0.14 1.91 28.31
C VAL A 191 -0.87 2.20 29.41
N ARG A 192 -0.70 3.30 30.12
CA ARG A 192 -1.71 3.78 31.08
C ARG A 192 -2.85 4.37 30.25
N ASP A 193 -4.02 3.76 30.33
CA ASP A 193 -5.24 4.34 29.79
C ASP A 193 -5.55 5.60 30.59
N THR A 194 -5.12 6.77 30.10
CA THR A 194 -5.62 8.04 30.60
C THR A 194 -7.01 8.21 29.98
N PRO A 195 -8.11 8.16 30.76
CA PRO A 195 -9.43 8.33 30.20
C PRO A 195 -9.55 9.70 29.54
N LEU A 196 -9.96 9.72 28.27
CA LEU A 196 -10.13 10.93 27.44
C LEU A 196 -11.18 11.93 27.96
N TYR A 197 -11.76 11.70 29.14
CA TYR A 197 -12.83 12.53 29.71
C TYR A 197 -12.34 13.62 30.67
N THR A 198 -11.03 13.78 30.91
CA THR A 198 -10.53 14.82 31.85
C THR A 198 -10.08 16.13 31.18
N MET A 199 -10.38 16.34 29.91
CA MET A 199 -10.12 17.61 29.20
C MET A 199 -11.37 18.21 28.56
N LEU A 200 -12.41 18.44 29.37
CA LEU A 200 -13.48 19.41 29.10
C LEU A 200 -13.80 20.16 30.39
#